data_AF-A0AAU4TX05-F1
#
_entry.id   AF-A0AAU4TX05-F1
#
_cell.length_a   1.000
_cell.length_b   1.000
_cell.length_c   1.000
_cell.angle_alpha   90.00
_cell.angle_beta   90.00
_cell.angle_gamma   90.00
#
_symmetry.space_group_name_H-M   'P 1'
#
loop_
_entity.id
_entity.type
_entity.pdbx_description
1 polymer ?
#
loop_
_entity_poly.entity_id
_entity_poly.type
_entity_poly.pdbx_seq_one_letter_code
_entity_poly.pdbx_strand_id
1 'polypeptide(L)' 'MPTEHHEVSFAGATTGQADLVATVTTSSTSELYTYLSERIGGLDGVQTVETALTLRHVKQLTYEPNR' A
#
# COMPACT_ATOMS: atom_id res chain seq x y z
N MET A 1 8.39 -11.93 13.32
CA MET A 1 9.02 -11.70 12.00
C MET A 1 8.99 -10.20 11.78
N PRO A 2 10.03 -9.52 11.28
CA PRO A 2 9.97 -8.07 11.13
C PRO A 2 8.84 -7.77 10.14
N THR A 3 7.73 -7.26 10.67
CA THR A 3 6.46 -6.94 10.02
C THR A 3 6.56 -5.64 9.22
N GLU A 4 7.76 -5.36 8.70
CA GLU A 4 8.01 -4.15 7.94
C GLU A 4 7.73 -4.44 6.46
N HIS A 5 6.79 -3.66 5.94
CA HIS A 5 6.40 -3.64 4.54
C HIS A 5 7.10 -2.45 3.89
N HIS A 6 8.34 -2.63 3.42
CA HIS A 6 9.17 -1.54 2.90
C HIS A 6 8.59 -0.87 1.66
N GLU A 7 7.78 -1.59 0.92
CA GLU A 7 7.05 -1.11 -0.25
C GLU A 7 5.94 -0.12 0.14
N VAL A 8 5.47 -0.15 1.39
CA VAL A 8 4.40 0.71 1.90
C VAL A 8 4.98 2.06 2.33
N SER A 9 4.73 3.07 1.50
CA SER A 9 5.09 4.48 1.77
C SER A 9 4.08 5.19 2.68
N PHE A 10 2.84 4.69 2.73
CA PHE A 10 1.77 5.20 3.59
C PHE A 10 0.77 4.08 3.86
N ALA A 11 0.25 4.00 5.09
CA ALA A 11 -0.90 3.17 5.43
C ALA A 11 -1.79 3.90 6.45
N GLY A 12 -3.10 3.74 6.33
CA GLY A 12 -4.06 4.30 7.26
C GLY A 12 -5.37 3.51 7.29
N ALA A 13 -6.05 3.54 8.43
CA ALA A 13 -7.41 3.00 8.54
C ALA A 13 -8.43 3.98 7.97
N THR A 14 -9.47 3.45 7.35
CA THR A 14 -10.57 4.24 6.79
C THR A 14 -11.91 3.65 7.20
N THR A 15 -12.96 4.47 7.19
CA THR A 15 -14.33 4.03 7.51
C THR A 15 -15.14 3.67 6.24
N GLY A 16 -14.45 3.41 5.12
CA GLY A 16 -15.03 3.15 3.80
C GLY A 16 -15.33 1.68 3.54
N GLN A 17 -15.46 1.29 2.27
CA GLN A 17 -15.62 -0.11 1.87
C GLN A 17 -14.39 -0.97 2.20
N ALA A 18 -13.21 -0.35 2.19
CA ALA A 18 -11.99 -0.97 2.66
C ALA A 18 -11.64 -0.43 4.06
N ASP A 19 -11.26 -1.32 4.98
CA ASP A 19 -10.85 -0.95 6.34
C ASP A 19 -9.52 -0.20 6.36
N LEU A 20 -8.65 -0.49 5.38
CA LEU A 20 -7.31 0.09 5.25
C LEU A 20 -7.09 0.63 3.83
N VAL A 21 -6.28 1.68 3.73
CA VAL A 21 -5.70 2.17 2.48
C VAL A 21 -4.19 2.22 2.63
N ALA A 22 -3.46 1.80 1.60
CA ALA A 22 -2.00 1.85 1.55
C ALA A 22 -1.50 2.34 0.20
N THR A 23 -0.43 3.14 0.22
CA THR A 23 0.31 3.54 -0.99
C THR A 23 1.58 2.71 -1.09
N VAL A 24 1.64 1.86 -2.11
CA VAL A 24 2.74 0.91 -2.33
C VAL A 24 3.58 1.35 -3.51
N THR A 25 4.91 1.34 -3.35
CA THR A 25 5.87 1.62 -4.42
C THR A 25 6.74 0.39 -4.64
N THR A 26 6.79 -0.09 -5.89
CA THR A 26 7.63 -1.20 -6.32
C THR A 26 8.42 -0.80 -7.56
N SER A 27 9.51 -1.50 -7.85
CA SER A 27 10.36 -1.18 -9.01
C SER A 27 9.74 -1.61 -10.33
N SER A 28 8.75 -2.50 -10.28
CA SER A 28 8.05 -3.04 -11.45
C SER A 28 6.66 -3.58 -11.09
N THR A 29 5.83 -3.79 -12.12
CA THR A 29 4.52 -4.42 -11.96
C THR A 29 4.63 -5.90 -11.55
N SER A 30 5.67 -6.62 -11.98
CA SER A 30 5.92 -8.00 -11.53
C SER A 30 6.23 -8.07 -10.04
N GLU A 31 7.00 -7.10 -9.52
CA GLU A 31 7.24 -6.99 -8.08
C GLU A 31 5.97 -6.62 -7.32
N LEU A 32 5.12 -5.75 -7.88
CA LEU A 32 3.81 -5.46 -7.30
C LEU A 32 2.96 -6.72 -7.17
N TYR A 33 2.87 -7.54 -8.23
CA TYR A 33 2.08 -8.78 -8.16
C TYR A 33 2.65 -9.75 -7.12
N THR A 34 3.98 -9.90 -7.07
CA THR A 34 4.65 -10.74 -6.07
C THR A 34 4.33 -10.25 -4.65
N TYR A 35 4.42 -8.94 -4.43
CA TYR A 35 4.09 -8.32 -3.15
C TYR A 35 2.62 -8.56 -2.76
N LEU A 36 1.69 -8.37 -3.69
CA LEU A 36 0.26 -8.61 -3.43
C LEU A 36 -0.04 -10.07 -3.11
N SER A 37 0.50 -11.02 -3.87
CA SER A 37 0.17 -12.44 -3.68
C SER A 37 0.90 -13.07 -2.49
N GLU A 38 2.18 -12.74 -2.29
CA GLU A 38 3.02 -13.43 -1.31
C GLU A 38 3.09 -12.70 0.02
N ARG A 39 3.13 -11.36 0.01
CA ARG A 39 3.27 -10.56 1.23
C ARG A 39 1.92 -10.17 1.78
N ILE A 40 1.05 -9.58 0.97
CA ILE A 40 -0.29 -9.17 1.42
C ILE A 40 -1.23 -10.37 1.52
N GLY A 41 -1.23 -11.26 0.52
CA GLY A 41 -2.06 -12.47 0.51
C GLY A 41 -1.71 -13.47 1.63
N GLY A 42 -0.53 -13.35 2.22
CA GLY A 42 -0.11 -14.14 3.39
C GLY A 42 -0.48 -13.53 4.75
N LEU A 43 -1.13 -12.36 4.78
CA LEU A 43 -1.52 -11.72 6.04
C LEU A 43 -2.84 -12.30 6.56
N ASP A 44 -2.78 -12.86 7.76
CA ASP A 44 -3.98 -13.27 8.47
C ASP A 44 -4.92 -12.06 8.72
N GLY A 45 -6.18 -12.20 8.32
CA GLY A 45 -7.21 -11.17 8.48
C GLY A 45 -7.44 -10.28 7.26
N VAL A 46 -6.56 -10.33 6.24
CA VAL A 46 -6.84 -9.70 4.95
C VAL A 46 -7.81 -10.57 4.15
N GLN A 47 -9.03 -10.08 3.96
CA GLN A 47 -10.08 -10.83 3.25
C GLN A 47 -10.09 -10.53 1.75
N THR A 48 -9.93 -9.25 1.41
CA THR A 48 -9.97 -8.76 0.04
C THR A 48 -8.94 -7.65 -0.13
N VAL A 49 -8.43 -7.52 -1.35
CA VAL A 49 -7.52 -6.43 -1.74
C VAL A 49 -7.97 -5.89 -3.08
N GLU A 50 -8.24 -4.59 -3.11
CA GLU A 50 -8.45 -3.86 -4.35
C GLU A 50 -7.23 -2.99 -4.62
N THR A 51 -6.75 -2.99 -5.87
CA THR A 51 -5.53 -2.25 -6.25
C THR A 51 -5.82 -1.34 -7.43
N ALA A 52 -5.45 -0.06 -7.28
CA ALA A 52 -5.48 0.91 -8.36
C ALA A 52 -4.05 1.39 -8.65
N LEU A 53 -3.61 1.23 -9.90
CA LEU A 53 -2.28 1.71 -10.32
C LEU A 53 -2.29 3.22 -10.49
N THR A 54 -1.33 3.89 -9.86
CA THR A 54 -1.13 5.32 -10.10
C THR A 54 -0.27 5.53 -11.33
N LEU A 55 -0.91 5.90 -12.45
CA LEU A 55 -0.23 6.15 -13.72
C LEU A 55 0.48 7.51 -13.76
N ARG A 56 -0.08 8.51 -13.06
CA ARG A 56 0.45 9.87 -13.00
C ARG A 56 0.07 10.52 -11.68
N HIS A 57 1.06 10.95 -10.92
CA HIS A 57 0.84 11.88 -9.81
C HIS A 57 0.69 13.30 -10.35
N VAL A 58 -0.51 13.85 -10.27
CA VAL A 58 -0.80 15.24 -10.69
C VAL A 58 -0.48 16.23 -9.57
N LYS A 59 -0.67 15.82 -8.32
CA LYS A 59 -0.39 16.63 -7.13
C LYS A 59 0.11 15.72 -6.02
N GLN A 60 1.19 16.16 -5.38
CA GLN A 60 1.71 15.55 -4.16
C GLN A 60 1.98 16.66 -3.17
N LEU A 61 1.46 16.51 -1.96
CA LEU A 61 1.71 17.47 -0.88
C LEU A 61 2.77 16.86 0.03
N THR A 62 3.92 17.53 0.11
CA THR A 62 4.93 17.25 1.14
C THR A 62 4.58 18.09 2.36
N TYR A 63 3.48 17.74 3.04
CA TYR A 63 3.21 18.36 4.32
C TYR A 63 4.11 17.68 5.35
N GLU A 64 5.04 18.44 5.92
CA GLU A 64 5.76 18.06 7.14
C GLU A 64 5.00 18.69 8.31
N PRO A 65 4.24 17.92 9.12
CA PRO A 65 3.43 18.47 10.20
C PRO A 65 4.23 19.10 11.35
N ASN A 66 5.56 19.02 11.30
CA ASN A 66 6.45 19.70 12.23
C ASN A 66 7.90 19.61 11.71
N ARG A 67 8.47 20.75 11.36
CA ARG A 67 9.82 21.09 11.84
C ARG A 67 9.66 21.84 13.14
#